data_AF-A0A661XZD7-F1
#
_entry.id   AF-A0A661XZD7-F1
#
_cell.length_a   1.000
_cell.length_b   1.000
_cell.length_c   1.000
_cell.angle_alpha   90.00
_cell.angle_beta   90.00
_cell.angle_gamma   90.00
#
_symmetry.space_group_name_H-M   'P 1'
#
loop_
_entity.id
_entity.type
_entity.pdbx_description
1 polymer ?
#
loop_
_entity_poly.entity_id
_entity_poly.type
_entity_poly.pdbx_seq_one_letter_code
_entity_poly.pdbx_strand_id
1 'polypeptide(L)'
;MLLKKRTFATMTTTRQLKVSRLLQKELGNYLQKNGSVFTGGKMVTVTVVRISPDLGVAKVYLSIFPGEGLEEAIQSVSDKVGLIRREMG
;
A
#
# COMPACT_ATOMS: atom_id res chain seq x y z
N MET A 1 -23.37 20.75 18.56
CA MET A 1 -23.19 19.51 17.76
C MET A 1 -21.71 19.14 17.80
N LEU A 2 -21.32 18.31 18.76
CA LEU A 2 -19.92 18.03 19.10
C LEU A 2 -19.29 17.06 18.07
N LEU A 3 -18.35 17.57 17.26
CA LEU A 3 -17.40 16.73 16.53
C LEU A 3 -16.50 16.02 17.53
N LYS A 4 -16.89 14.81 17.93
CA LYS A 4 -15.98 13.87 18.60
C LYS A 4 -15.06 13.28 17.52
N LYS A 5 -14.08 14.08 17.07
CA LYS A 5 -12.95 13.55 16.29
C LYS A 5 -12.25 12.55 17.21
N ARG A 6 -12.55 11.26 17.01
CA ARG A 6 -11.79 10.14 17.57
C ARG A 6 -10.39 10.22 16.99
N THR A 7 -9.55 11.05 17.58
CA THR A 7 -8.10 11.01 17.38
C THR A 7 -7.62 9.74 18.05
N PHE A 8 -7.72 8.61 17.34
CA PHE A 8 -6.97 7.41 17.69
C PHE A 8 -5.50 7.73 17.43
N ALA A 9 -4.85 8.42 18.37
CA ALA A 9 -3.42 8.37 18.52
C ALA A 9 -3.07 6.97 19.04
N THR A 10 -3.10 5.98 18.16
CA THR A 10 -2.78 4.59 18.51
C THR A 10 -1.28 4.42 18.46
N MET A 11 -0.68 4.16 19.61
CA MET A 11 0.63 3.55 19.70
C MET A 11 0.63 2.28 18.83
N THR A 12 1.40 2.28 17.73
CA THR A 12 1.49 1.11 16.84
C THR A 12 1.96 -0.07 17.66
N THR A 13 1.13 -1.11 17.75
CA THR A 13 1.51 -2.31 18.50
C THR A 13 2.68 -3.01 17.83
N THR A 14 3.50 -3.75 18.58
CA THR A 14 4.60 -4.55 18.01
C THR A 14 4.10 -5.51 16.93
N ARG A 15 2.87 -6.03 17.08
CA ARG A 15 2.19 -6.85 16.08
C ARG A 15 1.93 -6.09 14.78
N GLN A 16 1.31 -4.89 14.86
CA GLN A 16 1.07 -4.05 13.68
C GLN A 16 2.36 -3.66 12.97
N LEU A 17 3.42 -3.33 13.72
CA LEU A 17 4.72 -2.99 13.14
C LEU A 17 5.35 -4.17 12.40
N LYS A 18 5.26 -5.37 12.96
CA LYS A 18 5.76 -6.59 12.30
C LYS A 18 4.98 -6.87 11.01
N VAL A 19 3.65 -6.81 11.06
CA VAL A 19 2.81 -7.04 9.87
C VAL A 19 3.03 -5.95 8.83
N SER A 20 3.15 -4.68 9.22
CA SER A 20 3.39 -3.58 8.28
C SER A 20 4.72 -3.71 7.58
N ARG A 21 5.78 -4.11 8.29
CA ARG A 21 7.10 -4.38 7.71
C ARG A 21 7.08 -5.58 6.78
N LEU A 22 6.38 -6.64 7.14
CA LEU A 22 6.23 -7.82 6.28
C LEU A 22 5.51 -7.45 4.98
N LEU A 23 4.34 -6.79 5.08
CA LEU A 23 3.59 -6.33 3.92
C LEU A 23 4.41 -5.37 3.05
N GLN A 24 5.13 -4.43 3.67
CA GLN A 24 5.96 -3.50 2.93
C GLN A 24 7.04 -4.21 2.11
N LYS A 25 7.69 -5.23 2.69
CA LYS A 25 8.73 -6.01 2.01
C LYS A 25 8.15 -6.84 0.86
N GLU A 26 7.08 -7.59 1.13
CA GLU A 26 6.48 -8.49 0.13
C GLU A 26 5.84 -7.71 -1.02
N LEU A 27 5.01 -6.69 -0.71
CA LEU A 27 4.43 -5.81 -1.73
C LEU A 27 5.51 -5.03 -2.49
N GLY A 28 6.56 -4.58 -1.81
CA GLY A 28 7.68 -3.89 -2.43
C GLY A 28 8.38 -4.77 -3.47
N ASN A 29 8.74 -6.00 -3.09
CA ASN A 29 9.35 -6.97 -3.99
C ASN A 29 8.43 -7.33 -5.16
N TYR A 30 7.14 -7.49 -4.90
CA TYR A 30 6.16 -7.81 -5.92
C TYR A 30 6.00 -6.67 -6.94
N LEU A 31 5.80 -5.44 -6.46
CA LEU A 31 5.62 -4.27 -7.33
C LEU A 31 6.92 -3.88 -8.04
N GLN A 32 8.09 -4.15 -7.47
CA GLN A 32 9.34 -3.91 -8.18
C GLN A 32 9.52 -4.89 -9.36
N LYS A 33 9.04 -6.14 -9.25
CA LYS A 33 9.10 -7.15 -10.31
C LYS A 33 8.01 -6.98 -11.36
N ASN A 34 6.78 -6.71 -10.93
CA ASN A 34 5.59 -6.72 -11.80
C ASN A 34 5.02 -5.32 -12.07
N GLY A 35 5.35 -4.31 -11.26
CA GLY A 35 4.77 -2.97 -11.34
C GLY A 35 5.07 -2.23 -12.64
N SER A 36 6.23 -2.48 -13.25
CA SER A 36 6.56 -1.93 -14.56
C SER A 36 5.60 -2.40 -15.65
N VAL A 37 5.12 -3.64 -15.58
CA VAL A 37 4.11 -4.18 -16.51
C VAL A 37 2.77 -3.48 -16.31
N PHE A 38 2.44 -3.16 -15.06
CA PHE A 38 1.15 -2.56 -14.72
C PHE A 38 1.05 -1.07 -15.01
N THR A 39 2.18 -0.37 -15.07
CA THR A 39 2.24 1.10 -15.15
C THR A 39 2.90 1.61 -16.43
N GLY A 40 3.14 0.73 -17.41
CA GLY A 40 3.69 1.10 -18.71
C GLY A 40 5.18 1.45 -18.67
N GLY A 41 5.96 0.72 -17.87
CA GLY A 41 7.41 0.91 -17.72
C GLY A 41 7.82 1.86 -16.59
N LYS A 42 6.87 2.38 -15.79
CA LYS A 42 7.17 3.22 -14.64
C LYS A 42 7.62 2.38 -13.44
N MET A 43 8.54 2.93 -12.66
CA MET A 43 9.02 2.31 -11.44
C MET A 43 8.03 2.59 -10.31
N VAL A 44 7.51 1.53 -9.70
CA VAL A 44 6.60 1.60 -8.54
C VAL A 44 7.30 1.03 -7.32
N THR A 45 7.24 1.74 -6.20
CA THR A 45 7.84 1.30 -4.93
C THR A 45 6.91 1.57 -3.76
N VAL A 46 6.91 0.69 -2.75
CA VAL A 46 6.13 0.86 -1.52
C VAL A 46 6.93 1.65 -0.49
N THR A 47 6.46 2.83 -0.11
CA THR A 47 7.17 3.71 0.84
C THR A 47 6.75 3.45 2.27
N VAL A 48 5.45 3.32 2.54
CA VAL A 48 4.90 3.13 3.89
C VAL A 48 3.67 2.24 3.82
N VAL A 49 3.50 1.35 4.80
CA VAL A 49 2.26 0.60 5.03
C VAL A 49 1.72 0.95 6.41
N ARG A 50 0.47 1.41 6.47
CA ARG A 50 -0.25 1.67 7.73
C ARG A 50 -1.36 0.65 7.89
N ILE A 51 -1.44 0.01 9.04
CA ILE A 51 -2.44 -1.01 9.33
C ILE A 51 -3.38 -0.53 10.42
N SER A 52 -4.66 -0.84 10.27
CA SER A 52 -5.68 -0.56 11.27
C SER A 52 -5.49 -1.40 12.55
N PRO A 53 -6.02 -0.97 13.71
CA PRO A 53 -5.84 -1.69 14.95
C PRO A 53 -6.35 -3.14 14.95
N ASP A 54 -7.44 -3.36 14.22
CA ASP A 54 -8.13 -4.62 13.97
C ASP A 54 -7.44 -5.50 12.90
N LEU A 55 -6.35 -5.04 12.28
CA LEU A 55 -5.62 -5.72 11.20
C LEU A 55 -6.43 -6.01 9.93
N GLY A 56 -7.70 -5.60 9.85
CA GLY A 56 -8.56 -5.83 8.70
C GLY A 56 -8.27 -4.92 7.51
N VAL A 57 -7.67 -3.75 7.73
CA VAL A 57 -7.41 -2.76 6.69
C VAL A 57 -5.96 -2.33 6.68
N ALA A 58 -5.32 -2.41 5.51
CA ALA A 58 -3.99 -1.88 5.26
C ALA A 58 -4.05 -0.74 4.23
N LYS A 59 -3.48 0.41 4.56
CA LYS A 59 -3.25 1.54 3.67
C LYS A 59 -1.81 1.51 3.20
N VAL A 60 -1.61 1.28 1.90
CA VAL A 60 -0.30 1.19 1.25
C VAL A 60 -0.04 2.50 0.52
N TYR A 61 1.11 3.11 0.79
CA TYR A 61 1.56 4.32 0.10
C TYR A 61 2.58 3.92 -0.96
N LEU A 62 2.35 4.39 -2.18
CA LEU A 62 3.16 4.08 -3.35
C LEU A 62 3.91 5.33 -3.82
N SER A 63 5.13 5.12 -4.26
CA SER A 63 5.92 6.10 -5.01
C SER A 63 6.05 5.60 -6.45
N ILE A 64 5.73 6.46 -7.42
CA ILE A 64 5.76 6.15 -8.84
C ILE A 64 6.70 7.14 -9.52
N PHE A 65 7.64 6.62 -10.31
CA PHE A 65 8.62 7.41 -11.05
C PHE A 65 8.75 6.90 -12.50
N PRO A 66 8.79 7.78 -13.52
CA PRO A 66 8.64 9.24 -13.48
C PRO A 66 7.20 9.68 -13.15
N GLY A 67 7.04 10.93 -12.68
CA GLY A 67 5.76 11.46 -12.17
C GLY A 67 4.69 11.75 -13.22
N GLU A 68 4.95 11.48 -14.50
CA GLU A 68 3.99 11.66 -15.59
C GLU A 68 2.91 10.57 -15.55
N GLY A 69 1.63 10.95 -15.68
CA GLY A 69 0.51 10.01 -15.64
C GLY A 69 0.41 9.25 -14.30
N LEU A 70 0.65 9.95 -13.19
CA LEU A 70 0.60 9.38 -11.85
C LEU A 70 -0.79 8.80 -11.53
N GLU A 71 -1.85 9.52 -11.91
CA GLU A 71 -3.24 9.11 -11.68
C GLU A 71 -3.59 7.82 -12.43
N GLU A 72 -3.20 7.72 -13.70
CA GLU A 72 -3.42 6.51 -14.51
C GLU A 72 -2.65 5.30 -13.98
N ALA A 73 -1.41 5.52 -13.52
CA ALA A 73 -0.60 4.49 -12.91
C ALA A 73 -1.21 4.02 -11.57
N ILE A 74 -1.69 4.95 -10.75
CA ILE A 74 -2.40 4.63 -9.51
C ILE A 74 -3.68 3.85 -9.80
N GLN A 75 -4.48 4.29 -10.78
CA GLN A 75 -5.72 3.61 -11.17
C GLN A 75 -5.43 2.20 -11.66
N SER A 76 -4.44 2.03 -12.55
CA SER A 76 -4.04 0.73 -13.09
C SER A 76 -3.58 -0.25 -12.01
N VAL A 77 -2.92 0.24 -10.96
CA VAL A 77 -2.55 -0.57 -9.79
C VAL A 77 -3.77 -0.88 -8.94
N SER A 78 -4.65 0.10 -8.72
CA SER A 78 -5.90 -0.04 -7.96
C SER A 78 -6.81 -1.13 -8.54
N ASP A 79 -6.99 -1.14 -9.86
CA ASP A 79 -7.80 -2.13 -10.58
C ASP A 79 -7.27 -3.55 -10.42
N LYS A 80 -5.95 -3.68 -10.21
CA LYS A 80 -5.24 -4.96 -10.04
C LYS A 80 -5.08 -5.36 -8.58
N VAL A 81 -5.54 -4.56 -7.61
CA VAL A 81 -5.44 -4.89 -6.17
C VAL A 81 -6.05 -6.25 -5.85
N GLY A 82 -7.15 -6.62 -6.52
CA GLY A 82 -7.77 -7.95 -6.35
C GLY A 82 -6.88 -9.11 -6.77
N LEU A 83 -6.08 -8.93 -7.82
CA LEU A 83 -5.11 -9.92 -8.30
C LEU A 83 -3.90 -9.98 -7.35
N ILE A 84 -3.36 -8.82 -6.96
CA ILE A 84 -2.24 -8.73 -6.01
C ILE A 84 -2.61 -9.41 -4.69
N ARG A 85 -3.85 -9.20 -4.19
CA ARG A 85 -4.33 -9.86 -2.98
C ARG A 85 -4.42 -11.37 -3.15
N ARG A 86 -4.88 -11.86 -4.30
CA ARG A 86 -4.95 -13.31 -4.59
C ARG A 86 -3.59 -13.97 -4.65
N GLU A 87 -2.60 -13.31 -5.22
CA GLU A 87 -1.23 -13.86 -5.34
C GLU A 87 -0.48 -13.88 -4.01
N MET A 88 -0.84 -12.99 -3.08
CA MET A 88 -0.21 -12.94 -1.75
C MET A 88 -0.92 -13.76 -0.66
N GLY A 89 -2.12 -14.30 -0.93
CA GLY A 89 -2.88 -15.16 -0.01
C GLY A 89 -4.09 -14.49 0.63
#